data_AF-A0A820PIZ3-F1
#
_entry.id   AF-A0A820PIZ3-F1
#
_cell.length_a   1.000
_cell.length_b   1.000
_cell.length_c   1.000
_cell.angle_alpha   90.00
_cell.angle_beta   90.00
_cell.angle_gamma   90.00
#
_symmetry.space_group_name_H-M   'P 1'
#
loop_
_entity.id
_entity.type
_entity.pdbx_description
1 polymer ?
#
loop_
_entity_poly.entity_id
_entity_poly.type
_entity_poly.pdbx_seq_one_letter_code
_entity_poly.pdbx_strand_id
1 'polypeptide(L)'
;GATVCTPQKPKCNECPVQNQCLAYQQQKEIESILDIEQCSTNCSFCLKSSDVDTNRSLVEHYPRKKSKTKQREETSFILIIYRLTPKLEFLMIKQKQSNLLSGLWSFLEISSSKNQLDQMNEQKRKTYIIEEIQQMPTIDTIPSINNIKLAGQ
;
A
#
# COMPACT_ATOMS: atom_id res chain seq x y z
N GLY A 1 22.17 -5.19 6.77
CA GLY A 1 20.73 -5.07 6.55
C GLY A 1 20.21 -6.10 5.57
N ALA A 2 20.64 -6.07 4.30
CA ALA A 2 20.08 -6.95 3.28
C ALA A 2 20.45 -8.45 3.43
N THR A 3 21.66 -8.75 3.88
CA THR A 3 22.23 -10.12 3.82
C THR A 3 22.43 -10.80 5.17
N VAL A 4 22.68 -10.02 6.23
CA VAL A 4 23.08 -10.55 7.56
C VAL A 4 22.08 -10.16 8.64
N CYS A 5 21.99 -8.86 8.97
CA CYS A 5 20.99 -8.34 9.91
C CYS A 5 19.66 -8.06 9.19
N THR A 6 18.96 -9.14 8.81
CA THR A 6 17.66 -9.12 8.10
C THR A 6 16.48 -8.92 9.05
N PRO A 7 15.31 -8.48 8.56
CA PRO A 7 14.12 -8.25 9.41
C PRO A 7 13.60 -9.50 10.12
N GLN A 8 13.88 -10.69 9.59
CA GLN A 8 13.58 -11.98 10.19
C GLN A 8 14.80 -12.87 10.06
N LYS A 9 15.03 -13.71 11.07
CA LYS A 9 16.14 -14.67 11.18
C LYS A 9 17.50 -14.05 10.85
N PRO A 10 17.93 -13.01 11.59
CA PRO A 10 19.22 -12.38 11.36
C PRO A 10 20.36 -13.38 11.63
N LYS A 11 21.38 -13.37 10.77
CA LYS A 11 22.56 -14.22 10.91
C LYS A 11 23.58 -13.60 11.87
N CYS A 12 23.23 -13.50 13.15
CA CYS A 12 24.05 -12.82 14.15
C CYS A 12 25.47 -13.40 14.29
N ASN A 13 25.65 -14.70 14.05
CA ASN A 13 26.96 -15.38 14.10
C ASN A 13 27.89 -15.01 12.94
N GLU A 14 27.34 -14.56 11.82
CA GLU A 14 28.08 -14.07 10.65
C GLU A 14 28.19 -12.54 10.65
N CYS A 15 27.72 -11.87 11.71
CA CYS A 15 27.64 -10.42 11.76
C CYS A 15 29.00 -9.80 12.12
N PRO A 16 29.63 -9.00 11.22
CA PRO A 16 30.95 -8.43 11.48
C PRO A 16 30.95 -7.42 12.63
N VAL A 17 29.78 -6.91 13.01
CA VAL A 17 29.59 -5.94 14.10
C VAL A 17 28.86 -6.56 15.31
N GLN A 18 28.85 -7.90 15.42
CA GLN A 18 28.19 -8.64 16.50
C GLN A 18 28.59 -8.12 17.89
N ASN A 19 29.87 -7.84 18.11
CA ASN A 19 30.41 -7.37 19.39
C ASN A 19 29.92 -5.97 19.80
N GLN A 20 29.38 -5.18 18.85
CA GLN A 20 28.85 -3.84 19.09
C GLN A 20 27.31 -3.82 19.08
N CYS A 21 26.65 -4.96 18.86
CA CYS A 21 25.20 -5.04 18.77
C CYS A 21 24.58 -5.20 20.16
N LEU A 22 24.05 -4.10 20.71
CA LEU A 22 23.36 -4.10 22.01
C LEU A 22 22.20 -5.11 22.07
N ALA A 23 21.38 -5.18 21.01
CA ALA A 23 20.27 -6.14 20.96
C ALA A 23 20.74 -7.60 21.00
N TYR A 24 21.94 -7.89 20.50
CA TYR A 24 22.53 -9.24 20.57
C TYR A 24 23.18 -9.51 21.94
N GLN A 25 23.79 -8.51 22.56
CA GLN A 25 24.35 -8.61 23.91
C GLN A 25 23.24 -8.86 24.95
N GLN A 26 22.17 -8.06 24.90
CA GLN A 26 21.00 -8.21 25.77
C GLN A 26 20.33 -9.58 25.61
N GLN A 27 20.31 -10.16 24.40
CA GLN A 27 19.79 -11.51 24.19
C GLN A 27 20.55 -12.59 24.98
N LYS A 28 21.87 -12.42 25.17
CA LYS A 28 22.70 -13.33 25.96
C LYS A 28 22.50 -13.14 27.46
N GLU A 29 22.14 -11.93 27.88
CA GLU A 29 21.96 -11.56 29.29
C GLU A 29 20.58 -11.97 29.84
N ILE A 30 19.57 -12.17 28.98
CA ILE A 30 18.20 -12.59 29.38
C ILE A 30 18.16 -13.95 30.10
N GLU A 31 19.21 -14.79 30.01
CA GLU A 31 19.29 -16.03 30.81
C GLU A 31 19.59 -15.79 32.30
N SER A 32 19.97 -14.58 32.72
CA SER A 32 20.19 -14.25 34.13
C SER A 32 19.94 -12.77 34.45
N ILE A 33 18.87 -12.53 35.23
CA ILE A 33 18.51 -11.30 35.98
C ILE A 33 17.52 -10.34 35.28
N LEU A 34 16.59 -9.85 36.11
CA LEU A 34 15.52 -8.89 35.88
C LEU A 34 15.97 -7.64 35.10
N ASP A 35 15.13 -7.30 34.12
CA ASP A 35 15.35 -6.38 33.02
C ASP A 35 15.45 -4.89 33.43
N ILE A 36 16.32 -4.13 32.76
CA ILE A 36 16.36 -2.65 32.79
C ILE A 36 15.01 -2.04 32.34
N GLU A 37 14.15 -2.81 31.68
CA GLU A 37 12.74 -2.46 31.40
C GLU A 37 11.87 -2.24 32.68
N GLN A 38 12.41 -2.43 33.89
CA GLN A 38 11.86 -1.82 35.12
C GLN A 38 12.21 -0.33 35.28
N CYS A 39 12.57 0.35 34.20
CA CYS A 39 12.75 1.80 34.16
C CYS A 39 11.39 2.51 34.31
N SER A 40 10.93 2.60 35.55
CA SER A 40 9.66 3.19 36.01
C SER A 40 8.41 2.54 35.40
N THR A 41 7.44 2.20 36.23
CA THR A 41 6.13 1.62 35.86
C THR A 41 5.30 2.46 34.88
N ASN A 42 5.81 3.59 34.37
CA ASN A 42 5.10 4.57 33.54
C ASN A 42 5.89 5.09 32.31
N CYS A 43 6.93 4.41 31.82
CA CYS A 43 7.57 4.85 30.57
C CYS A 43 6.68 4.54 29.35
N SER A 44 6.26 5.57 28.61
CA SER A 44 5.44 5.42 27.39
C SER A 44 6.22 4.88 26.18
N PHE A 45 7.54 4.77 26.28
CA PHE A 45 8.42 4.36 25.18
C PHE A 45 9.07 2.98 25.36
N CYS A 46 9.13 2.46 26.59
CA CYS A 46 9.68 1.14 26.90
C CYS A 46 8.82 0.00 26.33
N LEU A 47 9.42 -1.16 26.10
CA LEU A 47 8.71 -2.37 25.70
C LEU A 47 8.00 -2.93 26.93
N LYS A 48 6.68 -3.02 26.86
CA LYS A 48 5.92 -3.73 27.90
C LYS A 48 6.23 -5.21 27.77
N SER A 49 6.45 -5.90 28.89
CA SER A 49 6.67 -7.35 28.93
C SER A 49 5.53 -8.15 28.29
N SER A 50 4.33 -7.57 28.19
CA SER A 50 3.17 -8.14 27.49
C SER A 50 3.29 -8.18 25.96
N ASP A 51 4.14 -7.33 25.38
CA ASP A 51 4.25 -7.12 23.93
C ASP A 51 5.44 -7.89 23.31
N VAL A 52 6.18 -8.65 24.13
CA VAL A 52 7.36 -9.41 23.72
C VAL A 52 6.92 -10.78 23.21
N ASP A 53 7.11 -11.01 21.91
CA ASP A 53 6.89 -12.33 21.30
C ASP A 53 8.02 -13.27 21.76
N THR A 54 7.76 -14.15 22.73
CA THR A 54 8.76 -15.12 23.26
C THR A 54 9.31 -16.08 22.18
N ASN A 55 8.65 -16.17 21.04
CA ASN A 55 9.07 -16.99 19.89
C ASN A 55 10.07 -16.27 18.95
N ARG A 56 10.40 -15.00 19.20
CA ARG A 56 11.35 -14.21 18.40
C ARG A 56 12.61 -13.90 19.20
N SER A 57 13.73 -13.84 18.50
CA SER A 57 14.98 -13.35 19.10
C SER A 57 14.85 -11.87 19.47
N LEU A 58 15.58 -11.41 20.50
CA LEU A 58 15.53 -10.00 20.89
C LEU A 58 15.97 -9.07 19.75
N VAL A 59 16.91 -9.51 18.92
CA VAL A 59 17.36 -8.79 17.72
C VAL A 59 16.20 -8.56 16.73
N GLU A 60 15.27 -9.50 16.59
CA GLU A 60 14.09 -9.38 15.70
C GLU A 60 13.01 -8.43 16.23
N HIS A 61 13.06 -8.02 17.50
CA HIS A 61 12.17 -7.00 18.04
C HIS A 61 12.52 -5.59 17.53
N TYR A 62 13.70 -5.44 16.89
CA TYR A 62 14.16 -4.19 16.29
C TYR A 62 14.22 -4.28 14.75
N PRO A 63 13.92 -3.18 14.04
CA PRO A 63 13.34 -1.93 14.55
C PRO A 63 11.85 -2.08 14.84
N ARG A 64 11.36 -1.41 15.89
CA ARG A 64 9.93 -1.42 16.24
C ARG A 64 9.14 -0.68 15.16
N LYS A 65 8.45 -1.42 14.32
CA LYS A 65 7.54 -0.85 13.32
C LYS A 65 6.17 -0.68 13.97
N LYS A 66 5.60 0.52 13.87
CA LYS A 66 4.17 0.70 14.15
C LYS A 66 3.40 -0.24 13.23
N SER A 67 2.34 -0.87 13.76
CA SER A 67 1.40 -1.60 12.93
C SER A 67 0.91 -0.66 11.83
N LYS A 68 0.96 -1.12 10.58
CA LYS A 68 0.45 -0.33 9.45
C LYS A 68 -1.06 -0.20 9.61
N THR A 69 -1.57 1.02 9.49
CA THR A 69 -3.01 1.27 9.34
C THR A 69 -3.51 0.46 8.15
N LYS A 70 -4.71 -0.12 8.26
CA LYS A 70 -5.34 -0.83 7.13
C LYS A 70 -5.35 0.06 5.90
N GLN A 71 -4.96 -0.51 4.77
CA GLN A 71 -5.01 0.18 3.48
C GLN A 71 -6.46 0.57 3.16
N ARG A 72 -6.64 1.74 2.55
CA ARG A 72 -7.96 2.19 2.10
C ARG A 72 -8.44 1.30 0.96
N GLU A 73 -9.68 0.83 1.07
CA GLU A 73 -10.40 0.16 -0.01
C GLU A 73 -11.14 1.22 -0.84
N GLU A 74 -10.98 1.16 -2.16
CA GLU A 74 -11.64 2.06 -3.11
C GLU A 74 -12.21 1.22 -4.25
N THR A 75 -13.47 1.49 -4.61
CA THR A 75 -14.18 0.82 -5.71
C THR A 75 -14.38 1.83 -6.84
N SER A 76 -13.85 1.52 -8.02
CA SER A 76 -13.97 2.32 -9.23
C SER A 76 -14.50 1.48 -10.38
N PHE A 77 -15.28 2.10 -11.28
CA PHE A 77 -15.67 1.47 -12.53
C PHE A 77 -14.75 1.92 -13.67
N ILE A 78 -14.49 1.01 -14.60
CA ILE A 78 -13.64 1.27 -15.76
C ILE A 78 -14.48 1.12 -17.02
N LEU A 79 -14.57 2.18 -17.81
CA LEU A 79 -15.23 2.17 -19.11
C LEU A 79 -14.20 1.85 -20.20
N ILE A 80 -14.43 0.73 -20.89
CA ILE A 80 -13.59 0.27 -22.00
C ILE A 80 -14.32 0.55 -23.31
N ILE A 81 -13.74 1.44 -24.11
CA ILE A 81 -14.23 1.74 -25.47
C ILE A 81 -13.25 1.13 -26.46
N TYR A 82 -13.78 0.36 -27.41
CA TYR A 82 -12.96 -0.32 -28.41
C TYR A 82 -13.57 -0.24 -29.81
N ARG A 83 -12.72 -0.44 -30.82
CA ARG A 83 -13.08 -0.61 -32.23
C ARG A 83 -12.44 -1.88 -32.76
N LEU A 84 -13.12 -2.56 -33.68
CA LEU A 84 -12.69 -3.85 -34.25
C LEU A 84 -12.18 -3.77 -35.70
N THR A 85 -12.26 -2.62 -36.36
CA THR A 85 -11.98 -2.50 -37.80
C THR A 85 -10.91 -1.43 -38.07
N PRO A 86 -9.75 -1.78 -38.69
CA PRO A 86 -9.34 -3.10 -39.21
C PRO A 86 -8.73 -4.06 -38.17
N LYS A 87 -8.46 -3.59 -36.95
CA LYS A 87 -7.87 -4.38 -35.85
C LYS A 87 -8.49 -3.96 -34.52
N LEU A 88 -8.29 -4.77 -33.48
CA LEU A 88 -8.79 -4.46 -32.15
C LEU A 88 -7.96 -3.33 -31.53
N GLU A 89 -8.60 -2.17 -31.36
CA GLU A 89 -8.01 -0.98 -30.76
C GLU A 89 -8.86 -0.48 -29.61
N PHE A 90 -8.22 -0.08 -28.53
CA PHE A 90 -8.85 0.44 -27.33
C PHE A 90 -8.54 1.92 -27.15
N LEU A 91 -9.54 2.68 -26.75
CA LEU A 91 -9.38 4.09 -26.40
C LEU A 91 -8.73 4.21 -25.02
N MET A 92 -7.61 4.92 -24.94
CA MET A 92 -6.96 5.27 -23.68
C MET A 92 -6.75 6.78 -23.58
N ILE A 93 -6.79 7.29 -22.34
CA ILE A 93 -6.61 8.70 -22.04
C ILE A 93 -5.38 8.86 -21.15
N LYS A 94 -4.60 9.92 -21.38
CA LYS A 94 -3.46 10.29 -20.54
C LYS A 94 -3.96 11.03 -19.30
N GLN A 95 -3.62 10.54 -18.10
CA GLN A 95 -4.09 11.15 -16.86
C GLN A 95 -3.49 12.55 -16.64
N LYS A 96 -4.31 13.48 -16.14
CA LYS A 96 -3.86 14.82 -15.72
C LYS A 96 -2.76 14.70 -14.65
N GLN A 97 -1.83 15.65 -14.63
CA GLN A 97 -0.62 15.57 -13.81
C GLN A 97 -0.81 15.85 -12.31
N SER A 98 -1.96 15.57 -11.73
CA SER A 98 -2.27 15.91 -10.34
C SER A 98 -2.24 14.72 -9.37
N ASN A 99 -2.24 13.49 -9.89
CA ASN A 99 -2.49 12.29 -9.06
C ASN A 99 -1.33 11.27 -9.14
N LEU A 100 -1.36 10.24 -8.28
CA LEU A 100 -0.34 9.19 -8.10
C LEU A 100 0.08 8.47 -9.40
N LEU A 101 -0.78 8.47 -10.42
CA LEU A 101 -0.57 7.85 -11.74
C LEU A 101 -0.44 8.89 -12.87
N SER A 102 -0.10 10.14 -12.52
CA SER A 102 0.12 11.26 -13.44
C SER A 102 0.94 10.86 -14.66
N GLY A 103 0.41 11.16 -15.85
CA GLY A 103 1.11 10.97 -17.12
C GLY A 103 1.07 9.54 -17.69
N LEU A 104 0.51 8.57 -16.96
CA LEU A 104 0.24 7.23 -17.50
C LEU A 104 -1.01 7.22 -18.37
N TRP A 105 -1.10 6.20 -19.21
CA TRP A 105 -2.28 5.91 -20.03
C TRP A 105 -3.22 5.00 -19.25
N SER A 106 -4.47 5.42 -19.09
CA SER A 106 -5.52 4.62 -18.46
C SER A 106 -6.78 4.61 -19.29
N PHE A 107 -7.68 3.69 -18.98
CA PHE A 107 -9.06 3.76 -19.42
C PHE A 107 -9.81 4.84 -18.64
N LEU A 108 -11.04 5.15 -19.09
CA LEU A 108 -11.90 6.09 -18.39
C LEU A 108 -12.32 5.49 -17.05
N GLU A 109 -11.97 6.17 -15.97
CA GLU A 109 -12.33 5.77 -14.61
C GLU A 109 -13.52 6.58 -14.13
N ILE A 110 -14.54 5.88 -13.63
CA ILE A 110 -15.70 6.44 -12.96
C ILE A 110 -15.57 6.08 -11.49
N SER A 111 -15.01 7.00 -10.72
CA SER A 111 -14.87 6.88 -9.27
C SER A 111 -16.04 7.56 -8.57
N SER A 112 -16.61 6.92 -7.54
CA SER A 112 -17.53 7.63 -6.64
C SER A 112 -16.78 8.11 -5.41
N SER A 113 -17.03 9.36 -5.01
CA SER A 113 -16.31 10.01 -3.91
C SER A 113 -16.57 9.42 -2.52
N LYS A 114 -17.49 8.47 -2.39
CA LYS A 114 -17.90 7.87 -1.11
C LYS A 114 -18.16 6.38 -1.29
N ASN A 115 -17.90 5.58 -0.25
CA ASN A 115 -18.12 4.11 -0.14
C ASN A 115 -19.59 3.64 -0.37
N GLN A 116 -20.40 4.46 -1.03
CA GLN A 116 -21.80 4.19 -1.36
C GLN A 116 -21.92 3.08 -2.40
N LEU A 117 -20.95 2.95 -3.32
CA LEU A 117 -20.97 1.91 -4.36
C LEU A 117 -21.07 0.51 -3.74
N ASP A 118 -20.23 0.21 -2.74
CA ASP A 118 -20.16 -1.12 -2.14
C ASP A 118 -21.47 -1.53 -1.45
N GLN A 119 -22.29 -0.56 -1.04
CA GLN A 119 -23.58 -0.78 -0.37
C GLN A 119 -24.78 -0.78 -1.33
N MET A 120 -24.60 -0.36 -2.59
CA MET A 120 -25.68 -0.33 -3.59
C MET A 120 -25.94 -1.71 -4.17
N ASN A 121 -27.21 -2.02 -4.44
CA ASN A 121 -27.57 -3.20 -5.22
C ASN A 121 -27.17 -3.02 -6.69
N GLU A 122 -27.07 -4.13 -7.43
CA GLU A 122 -26.59 -4.13 -8.83
C GLU A 122 -27.37 -3.17 -9.73
N GLN A 123 -28.70 -3.10 -9.58
CA GLN A 123 -29.54 -2.24 -10.40
C GLN A 123 -29.24 -0.76 -10.17
N LYS A 124 -29.15 -0.32 -8.90
CA LYS A 124 -28.81 1.06 -8.55
C LYS A 124 -27.39 1.41 -9.01
N ARG A 125 -26.44 0.47 -8.93
CA ARG A 125 -25.08 0.67 -9.45
C ARG A 125 -25.09 0.91 -10.96
N LYS A 126 -25.82 0.09 -11.73
CA LYS A 126 -25.96 0.27 -13.19
C LYS A 126 -26.56 1.63 -13.53
N THR A 127 -27.63 2.04 -12.85
CA THR A 127 -28.24 3.36 -13.06
C THR A 127 -27.24 4.48 -12.78
N TYR A 128 -26.53 4.43 -11.66
CA TYR A 128 -25.51 5.43 -11.31
C TYR A 128 -24.40 5.52 -12.37
N ILE A 129 -23.88 4.39 -12.85
CA ILE A 129 -22.85 4.37 -13.90
C ILE A 129 -23.38 5.02 -15.18
N ILE A 130 -24.62 4.71 -15.58
CA ILE A 130 -25.22 5.30 -16.79
C ILE A 130 -25.37 6.81 -16.64
N GLU A 131 -25.84 7.27 -15.49
CA GLU A 131 -25.97 8.70 -15.18
C GLU A 131 -24.61 9.41 -15.22
N GLU A 132 -23.57 8.81 -14.62
CA GLU A 132 -22.20 9.34 -14.67
C GLU A 132 -21.64 9.34 -16.09
N ILE A 133 -21.89 8.31 -16.91
CA ILE A 133 -21.47 8.30 -18.33
C ILE A 133 -22.19 9.40 -19.12
N GLN A 134 -23.45 9.69 -18.82
CA GLN A 134 -24.22 10.75 -19.48
C GLN A 134 -23.80 12.16 -19.04
N GLN A 135 -23.40 12.31 -17.77
CA GLN A 135 -22.92 13.56 -17.19
C GLN A 135 -21.43 13.78 -17.39
N MET A 136 -20.69 12.72 -17.74
CA MET A 136 -19.29 12.82 -18.10
C MET A 136 -19.18 13.83 -19.22
N PRO A 137 -18.32 14.83 -19.05
CA PRO A 137 -18.21 15.85 -20.06
C PRO A 137 -17.78 15.13 -21.34
N THR A 138 -18.53 15.40 -22.42
CA THR A 138 -18.30 14.76 -23.72
C THR A 138 -16.83 14.88 -24.12
N ILE A 139 -16.39 14.06 -25.08
CA ILE A 139 -15.03 14.07 -25.67
C ILE A 139 -14.51 15.49 -25.92
N ASP A 140 -15.41 16.46 -26.10
CA ASP A 140 -15.18 17.91 -26.21
C ASP A 140 -14.38 18.56 -25.06
N THR A 141 -14.34 17.97 -23.85
CA THR A 141 -13.57 18.49 -22.70
C THR A 141 -12.21 17.84 -22.51
N ILE A 142 -11.84 16.90 -23.38
CA ILE A 142 -10.49 16.36 -23.37
C ILE A 142 -9.56 17.51 -23.80
N PRO A 143 -8.64 17.96 -22.91
CA PRO A 143 -7.94 19.24 -23.08
C PRO A 143 -7.05 19.30 -24.32
N SER A 144 -6.77 18.16 -24.96
CA SER A 144 -6.10 18.07 -26.25
C SER A 144 -6.28 16.66 -26.82
N ILE A 145 -6.44 16.54 -28.14
CA ILE A 145 -6.43 15.25 -28.86
C ILE A 145 -5.15 14.44 -28.59
N ASN A 146 -4.05 15.12 -28.23
CA ASN A 146 -2.77 14.49 -27.84
C ASN A 146 -2.84 13.67 -26.55
N ASN A 147 -3.89 13.86 -25.74
CA ASN A 147 -4.14 13.09 -24.52
C ASN A 147 -5.01 11.87 -24.77
N ILE A 148 -5.30 11.54 -26.02
CA ILE A 148 -6.05 10.36 -26.45
C ILE A 148 -5.12 9.50 -27.29
N LYS A 149 -5.16 8.18 -27.07
CA LYS A 149 -4.56 7.23 -28.01
C LYS A 149 -5.49 6.05 -28.25
N LEU A 150 -5.32 5.44 -29.41
CA LEU A 150 -5.80 4.10 -29.69
C LEU A 150 -4.65 3.13 -29.44
N ALA A 151 -4.83 2.22 -28.50
CA ALA A 151 -3.88 1.15 -28.20
C ALA A 151 -4.44 -0.15 -28.76
N GLY A 152 -3.72 -0.79 -29.67
CA GLY A 152 -4.09 -2.06 -30.26
C GLY A 152 -2.86 -2.90 -30.55
N GLN A 153 -3.08 -4.17 -30.90
CA GLN A 153 -2.03 -5.04 -31.45
C GLN A 153 -1.46 -4.47 -32.75
#